data_AF-T0C0H3-F1
#
_entry.id   AF-T0C0H3-F1
#
_cell.length_a   1.000
_cell.length_b   1.000
_cell.length_c   1.000
_cell.angle_alpha   90.00
_cell.angle_beta   90.00
_cell.angle_gamma   90.00
#
_symmetry.space_group_name_H-M   'P 1'
#
loop_
_entity.id
_entity.type
_entity.pdbx_description
1 polymer ?
#
loop_
_entity_poly.entity_id
_entity_poly.type
_entity_poly.pdbx_seq_one_letter_code
_entity_poly.pdbx_strand_id
1 'polypeptide(L)'
;MTNKTGVLTFGVISYLVGFSALVGWIGSMLGVIPFQYGIVDYTTDSLGSAFVIAIGLSALFIAQHTIMARERFKKFINQYIPEAAERSLYVMMSGITLHCAILFWPKNGVVMWNIENAVASTLIMSIGVAGWAYLFVASFALNHFELFGLEQVYNYYRGRPIQRIPFQESWMYSFDRHPLMTGSLIGMWFSPEMTVDHLMFSGIFSAYIVGGVSIEERDLVRQWGSRYMDYRIRVKTIVPTFDIIGPNDIKASETKQKNQKKDEDKQRNKAA
;
A
#
# COMPACT_ATOMS: atom_id res chain seq x y z
N MET A 1 26.82 12.24 -14.24
CA MET A 1 26.83 10.86 -13.70
C MET A 1 26.19 10.91 -12.34
N THR A 2 25.02 10.31 -12.16
CA THR A 2 24.38 10.29 -10.84
C THR A 2 25.24 9.44 -9.89
N ASN A 3 25.52 9.96 -8.69
CA ASN A 3 26.28 9.25 -7.68
C ASN A 3 25.51 7.98 -7.25
N LYS A 4 25.93 6.81 -7.75
CA LYS A 4 25.30 5.50 -7.48
C LYS A 4 25.22 5.21 -5.98
N THR A 5 26.26 5.57 -5.23
CA THR A 5 26.28 5.41 -3.77
C THR A 5 25.24 6.31 -3.11
N GLY A 6 25.11 7.55 -3.57
CA GLY A 6 24.08 8.47 -3.07
C GLY A 6 22.66 7.95 -3.28
N VAL A 7 22.39 7.33 -4.43
CA VAL A 7 21.07 6.71 -4.73
C VAL A 7 20.80 5.51 -3.82
N LEU A 8 21.80 4.69 -3.53
CA LEU A 8 21.67 3.57 -2.60
C LEU A 8 21.41 4.05 -1.17
N THR A 9 22.20 5.02 -0.68
CA THR A 9 22.01 5.60 0.66
C THR A 9 20.62 6.21 0.80
N PHE A 10 20.16 6.94 -0.23
CA PHE A 10 18.80 7.46 -0.27
C PHE A 10 17.76 6.35 -0.12
N GLY A 11 17.85 5.28 -0.91
CA GLY A 11 16.88 4.19 -0.83
C GLY A 11 16.91 3.43 0.51
N VAL A 12 18.06 3.31 1.18
CA VAL A 12 18.13 2.76 2.55
C VAL A 12 17.41 3.67 3.54
N ILE A 13 17.62 4.99 3.48
CA ILE A 13 16.92 5.95 4.34
C ILE A 13 15.41 5.90 4.06
N SER A 14 15.01 5.90 2.79
CA SER A 14 13.62 5.76 2.36
C SER A 14 12.97 4.49 2.92
N TYR A 15 13.68 3.36 2.85
CA TYR A 15 13.22 2.09 3.41
C TYR A 15 12.98 2.22 4.91
N LEU A 16 13.94 2.76 5.67
CA LEU A 16 13.82 2.91 7.11
C LEU A 16 12.63 3.81 7.49
N VAL A 17 12.45 4.94 6.81
CA VAL A 17 11.33 5.86 7.03
C VAL A 17 9.99 5.22 6.68
N GLY A 18 9.88 4.55 5.54
CA GLY A 18 8.63 3.88 5.15
C GLY A 18 8.28 2.71 6.06
N PHE A 19 9.28 1.89 6.40
CA PHE A 19 9.10 0.70 7.23
C PHE A 19 8.78 1.07 8.68
N SER A 20 9.46 2.07 9.25
CA SER A 20 9.14 2.55 10.60
C SER A 20 7.74 3.15 10.67
N ALA A 21 7.25 3.78 9.59
CA ALA A 21 5.87 4.28 9.53
C ALA A 21 4.86 3.14 9.57
N LEU A 22 5.10 2.06 8.82
CA LEU A 22 4.27 0.87 8.82
C LEU A 22 4.24 0.20 10.21
N VAL A 23 5.41 0.01 10.83
CA VAL A 23 5.50 -0.55 12.19
C VAL A 23 4.84 0.37 13.22
N GLY A 24 5.03 1.69 13.09
CA GLY A 24 4.41 2.70 13.94
C GLY A 24 2.88 2.65 13.85
N TRP A 25 2.34 2.51 12.64
CA TRP A 25 0.90 2.35 12.41
C TRP A 25 0.37 1.05 13.06
N ILE A 26 0.99 -0.10 12.76
CA ILE A 26 0.59 -1.39 13.33
C ILE A 26 0.65 -1.36 14.85
N GLY A 27 1.75 -0.88 15.41
CA GLY A 27 1.95 -0.78 16.86
C GLY A 27 0.95 0.17 17.52
N SER A 28 0.58 1.27 16.86
CA SER A 28 -0.45 2.20 17.35
C SER A 28 -1.83 1.56 17.37
N MET A 29 -2.19 0.82 16.32
CA MET A 29 -3.48 0.11 16.25
C MET A 29 -3.59 -1.04 17.26
N LEU A 30 -2.47 -1.71 17.55
CA LEU A 30 -2.41 -2.77 18.57
C LEU A 30 -2.31 -2.23 20.00
N GLY A 31 -2.19 -0.92 20.19
CA GLY A 31 -2.00 -0.29 21.51
C GLY A 31 -0.62 -0.56 22.15
N VAL A 32 0.33 -1.12 21.39
CA VAL A 32 1.71 -1.38 21.86
C VAL A 32 2.56 -0.11 21.80
N ILE A 33 2.29 0.74 20.82
CA ILE A 33 2.90 2.06 20.66
C ILE A 33 1.79 3.09 20.93
N PRO A 34 1.99 4.07 21.82
CA PRO A 34 0.99 5.12 21.99
C PRO A 34 0.86 5.93 20.68
N PHE A 35 -0.37 6.25 20.29
CA PHE A 35 -0.60 7.26 19.25
C PHE A 35 0.18 8.53 19.57
N GLN A 36 0.55 9.27 18.52
CA GLN A 36 1.45 10.43 18.62
C GLN A 36 2.85 10.11 19.12
N TYR A 37 3.22 8.81 19.11
CA TYR A 37 4.46 8.26 19.64
C TYR A 37 4.75 8.64 21.10
N GLY A 38 3.72 9.10 21.85
CA GLY A 38 3.88 9.65 23.19
C GLY A 38 4.61 11.00 23.26
N ILE A 39 4.72 11.72 22.13
CA ILE A 39 5.52 12.96 22.03
C ILE A 39 4.65 14.22 22.08
N VAL A 40 3.59 14.27 21.27
CA VAL A 40 2.78 15.49 21.06
C VAL A 40 1.69 15.65 22.12
N ASP A 41 1.29 14.55 22.76
CA ASP A 41 0.20 14.43 23.75
C ASP A 41 -0.99 15.38 23.54
N TYR A 42 -1.48 15.42 22.31
CA TYR A 42 -2.64 16.21 21.91
C TYR A 42 -3.92 15.37 22.07
N THR A 43 -4.90 15.90 22.80
CA THR A 43 -6.26 15.35 22.87
C THR A 43 -7.26 16.42 22.48
N THR A 44 -8.42 16.01 21.96
CA THR A 44 -9.52 16.91 21.65
C THR A 44 -10.83 16.35 22.17
N ASP A 45 -11.57 17.17 22.93
CA ASP A 45 -12.88 16.77 23.46
C ASP A 45 -14.00 16.97 22.42
N SER A 46 -13.73 17.73 21.35
CA SER A 46 -14.70 17.99 20.28
C SER A 46 -14.58 16.96 19.16
N LEU A 47 -15.62 16.15 19.01
CA LEU A 47 -15.74 15.17 17.92
C LEU A 47 -15.69 15.84 16.54
N GLY A 48 -16.20 17.07 16.41
CA GLY A 48 -16.16 17.82 15.16
C GLY A 48 -14.73 18.17 14.73
N SER A 49 -13.91 18.68 15.64
CA SER A 49 -12.49 18.96 15.34
C SER A 49 -11.70 17.67 15.11
N ALA A 50 -11.96 16.62 15.88
CA ALA A 50 -11.35 15.32 15.66
C ALA A 50 -11.62 14.82 14.23
N PHE A 51 -12.87 14.89 13.78
CA PHE A 51 -13.26 14.45 12.44
C PHE A 51 -12.57 15.27 11.34
N VAL A 52 -12.55 16.60 11.45
CA VAL A 52 -11.89 17.46 10.47
C VAL A 52 -10.39 17.18 10.39
N ILE A 53 -9.70 17.03 11.53
CA ILE A 53 -8.27 16.73 11.57
C ILE A 53 -8.00 15.34 10.96
N ALA A 54 -8.76 14.32 11.36
CA ALA A 54 -8.60 12.96 10.85
C ALA A 54 -8.81 12.87 9.33
N ILE A 55 -9.82 13.56 8.80
CA ILE A 55 -10.06 13.65 7.35
C ILE A 55 -8.93 14.40 6.66
N GLY A 56 -8.45 15.51 7.22
CA GLY A 56 -7.34 16.28 6.67
C GLY A 56 -6.03 15.48 6.58
N LEU A 57 -5.66 14.78 7.66
CA LEU A 57 -4.47 13.93 7.71
C LEU A 57 -4.59 12.73 6.77
N SER A 58 -5.75 12.07 6.76
CA SER A 58 -6.04 10.98 5.85
C SER A 58 -6.00 11.43 4.39
N ALA A 59 -6.59 12.60 4.08
CA ALA A 59 -6.58 13.16 2.73
C ALA A 59 -5.16 13.50 2.28
N LEU A 60 -4.31 14.04 3.16
CA LEU A 60 -2.89 14.29 2.87
C LEU A 60 -2.17 12.99 2.49
N PHE A 61 -2.32 11.94 3.28
CA PHE A 61 -1.73 10.63 2.98
C PHE A 61 -2.27 10.05 1.67
N ILE A 62 -3.60 9.97 1.53
CA ILE A 62 -4.28 9.39 0.36
C ILE A 62 -3.90 10.14 -0.91
N ALA A 63 -3.89 11.48 -0.89
CA ALA A 63 -3.53 12.30 -2.03
C ALA A 63 -2.07 12.06 -2.42
N GLN A 64 -1.13 12.11 -1.47
CA GLN A 64 0.27 11.83 -1.74
C GLN A 64 0.46 10.43 -2.34
N HIS A 65 -0.08 9.41 -1.68
CA HIS A 65 0.07 8.00 -2.06
C HIS A 65 -0.54 7.73 -3.44
N THR A 66 -1.71 8.31 -3.72
CA THR A 66 -2.42 8.11 -4.99
C THR A 66 -1.81 8.89 -6.14
N ILE A 67 -1.40 10.15 -5.93
CA ILE A 67 -0.77 10.98 -6.97
C ILE A 67 0.55 10.36 -7.42
N MET A 68 1.40 9.97 -6.46
CA MET A 68 2.72 9.43 -6.78
C MET A 68 2.64 8.02 -7.41
N ALA A 69 1.54 7.29 -7.21
CA ALA A 69 1.31 6.01 -7.89
C ALA A 69 0.94 6.17 -9.37
N ARG A 70 0.54 7.37 -9.85
CA ARG A 70 0.11 7.57 -11.23
C ARG A 70 1.30 7.65 -12.20
N GLU A 71 1.15 6.99 -13.34
CA GLU A 71 2.12 7.00 -14.46
C GLU A 71 2.55 8.41 -14.93
N ARG A 72 1.65 9.40 -14.86
CA ARG A 72 1.98 10.78 -15.21
C ARG A 72 2.98 11.40 -14.23
N PHE A 73 2.79 11.16 -12.93
CA PHE A 73 3.71 11.66 -11.90
C PHE A 73 5.06 10.95 -12.00
N LYS A 74 5.06 9.62 -12.17
CA LYS A 74 6.27 8.81 -12.40
C LYS A 74 7.12 9.35 -13.56
N LYS A 75 6.50 9.56 -14.72
CA LYS A 75 7.16 10.16 -15.90
C LYS A 75 7.73 11.55 -15.63
N PHE A 76 7.01 12.37 -14.86
CA PHE A 76 7.48 13.71 -14.48
C PHE A 76 8.68 13.64 -13.55
N ILE A 77 8.60 12.86 -12.46
CA ILE A 77 9.66 12.83 -11.45
C ILE A 77 10.95 12.17 -11.98
N ASN A 78 10.83 11.19 -12.88
CA ASN A 78 11.97 10.53 -13.54
C ASN A 78 12.75 11.46 -14.48
N GLN A 79 12.28 12.69 -14.74
CA GLN A 79 13.06 13.72 -15.41
C GLN A 79 14.11 14.35 -14.48
N TYR A 80 13.92 14.23 -13.15
CA TYR A 80 14.75 14.88 -12.14
C TYR A 80 15.58 13.88 -11.32
N ILE A 81 15.08 12.66 -11.12
CA ILE A 81 15.76 11.60 -10.37
C ILE A 81 15.98 10.36 -11.24
N PRO A 82 16.96 9.48 -10.91
CA PRO A 82 17.07 8.18 -11.56
C PRO A 82 15.80 7.36 -11.35
N GLU A 83 15.34 6.66 -12.39
CA GLU A 83 14.16 5.76 -12.33
C GLU A 83 14.26 4.75 -11.19
N ALA A 84 15.47 4.25 -10.89
CA ALA A 84 15.71 3.35 -9.77
C ALA A 84 15.38 3.95 -8.39
N ALA A 85 15.42 5.27 -8.23
CA ALA A 85 15.08 5.97 -7.00
C ALA A 85 13.59 6.31 -6.88
N GLU A 86 12.81 6.17 -7.95
CA GLU A 86 11.38 6.53 -7.99
C GLU A 86 10.59 5.85 -6.87
N ARG A 87 10.72 4.52 -6.75
CA ARG A 87 10.02 3.74 -5.73
C ARG A 87 10.49 4.09 -4.32
N SER A 88 11.78 4.33 -4.12
CA SER A 88 12.32 4.78 -2.83
C SER A 88 11.77 6.17 -2.44
N LEU A 89 11.64 7.09 -3.39
CA LEU A 89 11.04 8.40 -3.12
C LEU A 89 9.56 8.27 -2.75
N TYR A 90 8.80 7.44 -3.48
CA TYR A 90 7.42 7.12 -3.14
C TYR A 90 7.29 6.63 -1.69
N VAL A 91 8.10 5.63 -1.31
CA VAL A 91 8.06 5.01 0.01
C VAL A 91 8.43 5.99 1.12
N MET A 92 9.45 6.83 0.90
CA MET A 92 9.84 7.87 1.85
C MET A 92 8.70 8.87 2.08
N MET A 93 8.12 9.39 0.99
CA MET A 93 7.04 10.39 1.10
C MET A 93 5.78 9.81 1.74
N SER A 94 5.44 8.55 1.44
CA SER A 94 4.33 7.85 2.09
C SER A 94 4.62 7.53 3.56
N GLY A 95 5.87 7.19 3.89
CA GLY A 95 6.31 7.05 5.27
C GLY A 95 6.19 8.36 6.04
N ILE A 96 6.61 9.49 5.47
CA ILE A 96 6.51 10.81 6.08
C ILE A 96 5.05 11.20 6.32
N THR A 97 4.19 11.10 5.31
CA THR A 97 2.77 11.47 5.46
C THR A 97 2.04 10.56 6.44
N LEU A 98 2.40 9.27 6.51
CA LEU A 98 1.86 8.35 7.51
C LEU A 98 2.36 8.67 8.93
N HIS A 99 3.65 8.98 9.12
CA HIS A 99 4.13 9.48 10.42
C HIS A 99 3.42 10.76 10.83
N CYS A 100 3.19 11.70 9.90
CA CYS A 100 2.41 12.89 10.19
C CYS A 100 0.98 12.53 10.63
N ALA A 101 0.33 11.58 9.96
CA ALA A 101 -0.99 11.12 10.35
C ALA A 101 -0.99 10.53 11.77
N ILE A 102 0.00 9.70 12.13
CA ILE A 102 0.12 9.10 13.47
C ILE A 102 0.46 10.16 14.53
N LEU A 103 1.40 11.08 14.22
CA LEU A 103 1.88 12.13 15.12
C LEU A 103 0.80 13.12 15.50
N PHE A 104 -0.06 13.47 14.56
CA PHE A 104 -1.11 14.47 14.74
C PHE A 104 -2.50 13.86 14.82
N TRP A 105 -2.61 12.53 14.96
CA TRP A 105 -3.91 11.86 15.03
C TRP A 105 -4.72 12.41 16.22
N PRO A 106 -5.99 12.80 16.03
CA PRO A 106 -6.77 13.44 17.07
C PRO A 106 -7.30 12.39 18.06
N LYS A 107 -6.56 12.16 19.15
CA LYS A 107 -7.00 11.30 20.25
C LYS A 107 -8.21 11.95 20.94
N ASN A 108 -9.28 11.19 21.13
CA ASN A 108 -10.48 11.65 21.84
C ASN A 108 -10.80 10.79 23.06
N GLY A 109 -10.33 9.54 23.12
CA GLY A 109 -10.46 8.68 24.30
C GLY A 109 -11.87 8.14 24.57
N VAL A 110 -12.87 8.53 23.78
CA VAL A 110 -14.22 7.98 23.87
C VAL A 110 -14.21 6.54 23.33
N VAL A 111 -14.55 5.60 24.20
CA VAL A 111 -14.66 4.18 23.90
C VAL A 111 -16.02 3.87 23.31
N MET A 112 -16.05 3.30 22.10
CA MET A 112 -17.25 2.84 21.41
C MET A 112 -17.67 1.44 21.89
N TRP A 113 -16.70 0.54 22.04
CA TRP A 113 -16.91 -0.73 22.71
C TRP A 113 -15.64 -1.20 23.40
N ASN A 114 -15.83 -1.98 24.46
CA ASN A 114 -14.77 -2.71 25.14
C ASN A 114 -15.30 -4.10 25.52
N ILE A 115 -14.56 -5.15 25.14
CA ILE A 115 -14.91 -6.53 25.44
C ILE A 115 -14.33 -6.91 26.81
N GLU A 116 -15.17 -6.94 27.84
CA GLU A 116 -14.75 -7.27 29.21
C GLU A 116 -14.40 -8.75 29.42
N ASN A 117 -15.01 -9.66 28.65
CA ASN A 117 -14.72 -11.09 28.77
C ASN A 117 -13.31 -11.39 28.26
N ALA A 118 -12.41 -11.82 29.15
CA ALA A 118 -11.01 -12.03 28.85
C ALA A 118 -10.75 -13.02 27.69
N VAL A 119 -11.55 -14.10 27.60
CA VAL A 119 -11.40 -15.10 26.52
C VAL A 119 -11.81 -14.49 25.18
N ALA A 120 -12.96 -13.81 25.12
CA ALA A 120 -13.42 -13.15 23.91
C ALA A 120 -12.47 -12.02 23.48
N SER A 121 -12.00 -11.21 24.43
CA SER A 121 -11.03 -10.14 24.19
C SER A 121 -9.72 -10.68 23.61
N THR A 122 -9.18 -11.75 24.21
CA THR A 122 -7.96 -12.42 23.73
C THR A 122 -8.15 -13.01 22.33
N LEU A 123 -9.32 -13.62 22.05
CA LEU A 123 -9.62 -14.16 20.74
C LEU A 123 -9.67 -13.07 19.67
N ILE A 124 -10.36 -11.96 19.92
CA ILE A 124 -10.44 -10.83 18.99
C ILE A 124 -9.05 -10.23 18.75
N MET A 125 -8.28 -9.97 19.82
CA MET A 125 -6.91 -9.48 19.69
C MET A 125 -6.04 -10.45 18.87
N SER A 126 -6.17 -11.76 19.08
CA SER A 126 -5.42 -12.77 18.33
C SER A 126 -5.74 -12.74 16.83
N ILE A 127 -7.01 -12.51 16.47
CA ILE A 127 -7.43 -12.34 15.06
C ILE A 127 -6.81 -11.06 14.49
N GLY A 128 -6.84 -9.95 15.22
CA GLY A 128 -6.21 -8.68 14.81
C GLY A 128 -4.71 -8.83 14.56
N VAL A 129 -3.98 -9.44 15.51
CA VAL A 129 -2.55 -9.74 15.38
C VAL A 129 -2.29 -10.66 14.18
N ALA A 130 -3.11 -11.69 13.98
CA ALA A 130 -3.01 -12.57 12.81
C ALA A 130 -3.23 -11.81 11.49
N GLY A 131 -4.12 -10.82 11.45
CA GLY A 131 -4.32 -9.92 10.32
C GLY A 131 -3.06 -9.11 9.97
N TRP A 132 -2.44 -8.49 10.98
CA TRP A 132 -1.18 -7.76 10.79
C TRP A 132 -0.02 -8.68 10.38
N ALA A 133 0.07 -9.87 10.96
CA ALA A 133 1.04 -10.88 10.55
C ALA A 133 0.81 -11.31 9.10
N TYR A 134 -0.44 -11.52 8.70
CA TYR A 134 -0.81 -11.85 7.31
C TYR A 134 -0.38 -10.75 6.33
N LEU A 135 -0.61 -9.47 6.66
CA LEU A 135 -0.07 -8.33 5.89
C LEU A 135 1.46 -8.41 5.79
N PHE A 136 2.15 -8.63 6.90
CA PHE A 136 3.61 -8.65 6.92
C PHE A 136 4.16 -9.76 6.04
N VAL A 137 3.61 -10.97 6.16
CA VAL A 137 3.98 -12.14 5.35
C VAL A 137 3.66 -11.90 3.87
N ALA A 138 2.52 -11.27 3.55
CA ALA A 138 2.14 -10.89 2.19
C ALA A 138 3.13 -9.91 1.54
N SER A 139 3.80 -9.06 2.32
CA SER A 139 4.83 -8.17 1.78
C SER A 139 6.04 -8.95 1.23
N PHE A 140 6.39 -10.09 1.82
CA PHE A 140 7.45 -10.96 1.30
C PHE A 140 6.99 -11.77 0.10
N ALA A 141 5.70 -12.12 0.02
CA ALA A 141 5.11 -12.78 -1.16
C ALA A 141 5.28 -11.96 -2.45
N LEU A 142 5.24 -10.63 -2.33
CA LEU A 142 5.46 -9.68 -3.42
C LEU A 142 6.92 -9.25 -3.62
N ASN A 143 7.87 -9.79 -2.85
CA ASN A 143 9.22 -9.26 -2.69
C ASN A 143 9.27 -7.94 -1.90
N HIS A 144 9.43 -8.05 -0.58
CA HIS A 144 9.40 -6.94 0.37
C HIS A 144 10.38 -5.82 -0.01
N PHE A 145 11.60 -6.15 -0.44
CA PHE A 145 12.61 -5.15 -0.77
C PHE A 145 12.28 -4.39 -2.06
N GLU A 146 11.66 -5.05 -3.02
CA GLU A 146 11.14 -4.42 -4.23
C GLU A 146 9.93 -3.52 -3.91
N LEU A 147 9.02 -4.01 -3.05
CA LEU A 147 7.86 -3.24 -2.59
C LEU A 147 8.29 -1.93 -1.91
N PHE A 148 9.38 -1.94 -1.14
CA PHE A 148 9.91 -0.76 -0.45
C PHE A 148 10.96 0.03 -1.25
N GLY A 149 11.27 -0.35 -2.49
CA GLY A 149 12.17 0.41 -3.36
C GLY A 149 13.67 0.12 -3.19
N LEU A 150 14.03 -0.79 -2.28
CA LEU A 150 15.42 -1.07 -1.92
C LEU A 150 16.12 -1.92 -3.00
N GLU A 151 15.39 -2.86 -3.61
CA GLU A 151 15.95 -3.70 -4.68
C GLU A 151 16.31 -2.86 -5.92
N GLN A 152 15.47 -1.89 -6.28
CA GLN A 152 15.66 -1.05 -7.46
C GLN A 152 16.95 -0.22 -7.33
N VAL A 153 17.16 0.43 -6.17
CA VAL A 153 18.40 1.20 -5.92
C VAL A 153 19.63 0.31 -5.80
N TYR A 154 19.48 -0.91 -5.25
CA TYR A 154 20.58 -1.87 -5.15
C TYR A 154 21.01 -2.39 -6.53
N ASN A 155 20.05 -2.76 -7.38
CA ASN A 155 20.33 -3.19 -8.75
C ASN A 155 20.99 -2.05 -9.56
N TYR A 156 20.53 -0.81 -9.39
CA TYR A 156 21.16 0.36 -9.99
C TYR A 156 22.60 0.57 -9.54
N TYR A 157 22.87 0.45 -8.24
CA TYR A 157 24.22 0.50 -7.67
C TYR A 157 25.12 -0.58 -8.29
N ARG A 158 24.61 -1.81 -8.43
CA ARG A 158 25.31 -2.95 -9.06
C ARG A 158 25.40 -2.87 -10.58
N GLY A 159 24.79 -1.86 -11.22
CA GLY A 159 24.76 -1.73 -12.69
C GLY A 159 23.90 -2.79 -13.39
N ARG A 160 22.96 -3.41 -12.69
CA ARG A 160 21.99 -4.36 -13.25
C ARG A 160 20.83 -3.60 -13.90
N PRO A 161 20.24 -4.12 -14.99
CA PRO A 161 19.08 -3.50 -15.62
C PRO A 161 17.87 -3.52 -14.67
N ILE A 162 17.02 -2.49 -14.78
CA ILE A 162 15.74 -2.43 -14.07
C ILE A 162 14.84 -3.54 -14.63
N GLN A 163 14.44 -4.48 -13.79
CA GLN A 163 13.54 -5.57 -14.18
C GLN A 163 12.09 -5.08 -14.11
N ARG A 164 11.26 -5.56 -15.04
CA ARG A 164 9.81 -5.34 -14.98
C ARG A 164 9.20 -6.31 -13.99
N ILE A 165 8.28 -5.81 -13.16
CA ILE A 165 7.56 -6.60 -12.17
C ILE A 165 6.83 -7.76 -12.88
N PRO A 166 7.14 -9.02 -12.55
CA PRO A 166 6.44 -10.16 -13.13
C PRO A 166 5.00 -10.24 -12.63
N PHE A 167 4.12 -10.86 -13.41
CA PHE A 167 2.78 -11.20 -12.95
C PHE A 167 2.86 -12.27 -11.85
N GLN A 168 2.40 -11.94 -10.64
CA GLN A 168 2.45 -12.82 -9.48
C GLN A 168 1.06 -13.42 -9.19
N GLU A 169 0.97 -14.75 -9.20
CA GLU A 169 -0.24 -15.51 -8.83
C GLU A 169 0.08 -16.68 -7.90
N SER A 170 1.30 -16.71 -7.34
CA SER A 170 1.77 -17.81 -6.48
C SER A 170 1.63 -17.52 -4.98
N TRP A 171 1.64 -18.58 -4.19
CA TRP A 171 1.60 -18.55 -2.73
C TRP A 171 0.37 -17.83 -2.17
N MET A 172 0.51 -16.74 -1.42
CA MET A 172 -0.65 -16.00 -0.89
C MET A 172 -1.56 -15.46 -2.00
N TYR A 173 -0.97 -15.11 -3.15
CA TYR A 173 -1.71 -14.68 -4.33
C TYR A 173 -2.43 -15.83 -5.03
N SER A 174 -2.25 -17.09 -4.63
CA SER A 174 -3.03 -18.19 -5.23
C SER A 174 -4.42 -18.35 -4.61
N PHE A 175 -4.70 -17.72 -3.46
CA PHE A 175 -5.99 -17.84 -2.77
C PHE A 175 -6.60 -16.50 -2.34
N ASP A 176 -5.82 -15.43 -2.26
CA ASP A 176 -6.29 -14.07 -2.03
C ASP A 176 -5.62 -13.11 -3.00
N ARG A 177 -6.41 -12.36 -3.78
CA ARG A 177 -5.84 -11.43 -4.76
C ARG A 177 -5.17 -10.21 -4.13
N HIS A 178 -5.56 -9.83 -2.91
CA HIS A 178 -5.13 -8.58 -2.27
C HIS A 178 -4.69 -8.80 -0.81
N PRO A 179 -3.71 -9.68 -0.55
CA PRO A 179 -3.43 -10.16 0.80
C PRO A 179 -2.92 -9.08 1.76
N LEU A 180 -2.16 -8.09 1.26
CA LEU A 180 -1.77 -6.92 2.05
C LEU A 180 -2.98 -6.13 2.57
N MET A 181 -4.00 -5.97 1.73
CA MET A 181 -5.20 -5.21 2.02
C MET A 181 -6.10 -6.00 2.98
N THR A 182 -6.26 -7.31 2.75
CA THR A 182 -6.98 -8.22 3.65
C THR A 182 -6.39 -8.17 5.06
N GLY A 183 -5.06 -8.33 5.18
CA GLY A 183 -4.40 -8.30 6.48
C GLY A 183 -4.58 -6.96 7.20
N SER A 184 -4.48 -5.85 6.46
CA SER A 184 -4.72 -4.49 6.98
C SER A 184 -6.13 -4.34 7.54
N LEU A 185 -7.15 -4.80 6.80
CA LEU A 185 -8.55 -4.70 7.24
C LEU A 185 -8.81 -5.54 8.48
N ILE A 186 -8.32 -6.79 8.52
CA ILE A 186 -8.46 -7.65 9.70
C ILE A 186 -7.77 -6.98 10.91
N GLY A 187 -6.55 -6.51 10.73
CA GLY A 187 -5.77 -5.88 11.80
C GLY A 187 -6.40 -4.60 12.37
N MET A 188 -7.03 -3.78 11.53
CA MET A 188 -7.70 -2.53 11.93
C MET A 188 -9.07 -2.73 12.60
N TRP A 189 -9.79 -3.81 12.27
CA TRP A 189 -11.16 -3.99 12.75
C TRP A 189 -11.27 -4.93 13.95
N PHE A 190 -10.37 -5.91 14.06
CA PHE A 190 -10.38 -6.86 15.17
C PHE A 190 -9.59 -6.31 16.36
N SER A 191 -10.17 -5.31 17.04
CA SER A 191 -9.68 -4.76 18.30
C SER A 191 -10.70 -4.99 19.42
N PRO A 192 -10.28 -5.51 20.59
CA PRO A 192 -11.19 -5.74 21.72
C PRO A 192 -11.68 -4.42 22.35
N GLU A 193 -10.86 -3.37 22.28
CA GLU A 193 -11.23 -2.00 22.63
C GLU A 193 -11.21 -1.15 21.36
N MET A 194 -12.32 -0.50 21.04
CA MET A 194 -12.41 0.42 19.93
C MET A 194 -12.81 1.79 20.44
N THR A 195 -11.94 2.76 20.24
CA THR A 195 -12.23 4.17 20.47
C THR A 195 -12.79 4.83 19.21
N VAL A 196 -13.38 6.00 19.34
CA VAL A 196 -13.86 6.79 18.20
C VAL A 196 -12.73 7.09 17.22
N ASP A 197 -11.55 7.45 17.70
CA ASP A 197 -10.40 7.80 16.86
C ASP A 197 -9.80 6.59 16.14
N HIS A 198 -9.79 5.39 16.76
CA HIS A 198 -9.46 4.14 16.08
C HIS A 198 -10.52 3.82 15.02
N LEU A 199 -11.81 3.87 15.37
CA LEU A 199 -12.90 3.59 14.44
C LEU A 199 -12.89 4.51 13.22
N MET A 200 -12.58 5.80 13.42
CA MET A 200 -12.41 6.77 12.34
C MET A 200 -11.25 6.39 11.41
N PHE A 201 -10.09 6.00 11.96
CA PHE A 201 -8.98 5.53 11.15
C PHE A 201 -9.39 4.29 10.34
N SER A 202 -9.92 3.27 11.02
CA SER A 202 -10.32 2.01 10.39
C SER A 202 -11.37 2.25 9.30
N GLY A 203 -12.37 3.10 9.53
CA GLY A 203 -13.38 3.47 8.54
C GLY A 203 -12.82 4.18 7.31
N ILE A 204 -12.04 5.25 7.51
CA ILE A 204 -11.49 6.07 6.42
C ILE A 204 -10.52 5.23 5.56
N PHE A 205 -9.60 4.50 6.19
CA PHE A 205 -8.63 3.69 5.46
C PHE A 205 -9.25 2.43 4.85
N SER A 206 -10.34 1.88 5.43
CA SER A 206 -11.10 0.82 4.76
C SER A 206 -11.75 1.30 3.48
N ALA A 207 -12.38 2.49 3.50
CA ALA A 207 -12.95 3.08 2.28
C ALA A 207 -11.87 3.34 1.22
N TYR A 208 -10.70 3.83 1.65
CA TYR A 208 -9.55 3.98 0.77
C TYR A 208 -9.06 2.65 0.17
N ILE A 209 -8.94 1.60 0.99
CA ILE A 209 -8.53 0.27 0.55
C ILE A 209 -9.52 -0.29 -0.47
N VAL A 210 -10.83 -0.26 -0.17
CA VAL A 210 -11.88 -0.78 -1.08
C VAL A 210 -11.87 -0.03 -2.42
N GLY A 211 -11.76 1.30 -2.39
CA GLY A 211 -11.64 2.11 -3.60
C GLY A 211 -10.35 1.82 -4.37
N GLY A 212 -9.23 1.71 -3.65
CA GLY A 212 -7.91 1.42 -4.19
C GLY A 212 -7.85 0.06 -4.90
N VAL A 213 -8.33 -0.99 -4.24
CA VAL A 213 -8.43 -2.34 -4.81
C VAL A 213 -9.31 -2.36 -6.06
N SER A 214 -10.46 -1.67 -6.03
CA SER A 214 -11.35 -1.60 -7.19
C SER A 214 -10.68 -0.95 -8.40
N ILE A 215 -9.89 0.11 -8.18
CA ILE A 215 -9.09 0.77 -9.23
C ILE A 215 -7.94 -0.13 -9.68
N GLU A 216 -7.25 -0.78 -8.75
CA GLU A 216 -6.15 -1.69 -9.00
C GLU A 216 -6.58 -2.87 -9.87
N GLU A 217 -7.72 -3.51 -9.58
CA GLU A 217 -8.23 -4.61 -10.41
C GLU A 217 -8.47 -4.14 -11.86
N ARG A 218 -9.02 -2.93 -12.04
CA ARG A 218 -9.23 -2.37 -13.38
C ARG A 218 -7.92 -2.08 -14.10
N ASP A 219 -6.93 -1.53 -13.42
CA ASP A 219 -5.62 -1.25 -14.00
C ASP A 219 -4.86 -2.55 -14.33
N LEU A 220 -5.00 -3.60 -13.52
CA LEU A 220 -4.47 -4.93 -13.81
C LEU A 220 -5.15 -5.60 -15.02
N VAL A 221 -6.47 -5.43 -15.19
CA VAL A 221 -7.15 -5.84 -16.44
C VAL A 221 -6.58 -5.10 -17.65
N ARG A 222 -6.38 -3.78 -17.55
CA ARG A 222 -5.79 -3.00 -18.65
C ARG A 222 -4.35 -3.41 -18.96
N GLN A 223 -3.61 -3.87 -17.95
CA GLN A 223 -2.22 -4.28 -18.11
C GLN A 223 -2.09 -5.69 -18.67
N TRP A 224 -2.87 -6.65 -18.14
CA TRP A 224 -2.68 -8.08 -18.38
C TRP A 224 -3.81 -8.74 -19.16
N GLY A 225 -4.94 -8.06 -19.37
CA GLY A 225 -6.06 -8.50 -20.20
C GLY A 225 -6.69 -9.81 -19.72
N SER A 226 -6.89 -10.75 -20.65
CA SER A 226 -7.49 -12.05 -20.38
C SER A 226 -6.77 -12.84 -19.29
N ARG A 227 -5.44 -12.74 -19.20
CA ARG A 227 -4.65 -13.44 -18.16
C ARG A 227 -5.12 -13.06 -16.75
N TYR A 228 -5.39 -11.77 -16.51
CA TYR A 228 -5.87 -11.33 -15.20
C TYR A 228 -7.36 -11.66 -15.00
N MET A 229 -8.16 -11.67 -16.07
CA MET A 229 -9.55 -12.12 -16.00
C MET A 229 -9.65 -13.59 -15.59
N ASP A 230 -8.83 -14.47 -16.17
CA ASP A 230 -8.76 -15.89 -15.79
C ASP A 230 -8.36 -16.05 -14.32
N TYR A 231 -7.39 -15.25 -13.87
CA TYR A 231 -6.98 -15.21 -12.47
C TYR A 231 -8.12 -14.77 -11.53
N ARG A 232 -8.92 -13.75 -11.90
CA ARG A 232 -10.10 -13.32 -11.11
C ARG A 232 -11.18 -14.39 -10.99
N ILE A 233 -11.29 -15.28 -11.98
CA ILE A 233 -12.22 -16.42 -11.92
C ILE A 233 -11.72 -17.46 -10.91
N ARG A 234 -10.42 -17.78 -10.95
CA ARG A 234 -9.80 -18.81 -10.12
C ARG A 234 -9.64 -18.41 -8.65
N VAL A 235 -9.21 -17.19 -8.39
CA VAL A 235 -8.82 -16.70 -7.06
C VAL A 235 -9.76 -15.59 -6.67
N LYS A 236 -10.44 -15.65 -5.52
CA LYS A 236 -11.36 -14.61 -5.05
C LYS A 236 -10.61 -13.51 -4.29
N THR A 237 -11.23 -12.34 -4.18
CA THR A 237 -10.81 -11.28 -3.25
C THR A 237 -11.61 -11.41 -1.96
N ILE A 238 -10.94 -11.29 -0.82
CA ILE A 238 -11.60 -11.18 0.49
C ILE A 238 -12.06 -9.73 0.73
N VAL A 239 -11.28 -8.77 0.24
CA VAL A 239 -11.61 -7.35 0.30
C VAL A 239 -12.85 -7.07 -0.55
N PRO A 240 -13.87 -6.35 -0.02
CA PRO A 240 -14.98 -5.87 -0.82
C PRO A 240 -14.50 -5.00 -1.98
N THR A 241 -15.12 -5.15 -3.16
CA THR A 241 -14.74 -4.38 -4.36
C THR A 241 -15.98 -3.91 -5.11
N PHE A 242 -15.87 -2.76 -5.76
CA PHE A 242 -16.84 -2.31 -6.77
C PHE A 242 -16.38 -2.79 -8.14
N ASP A 243 -17.22 -3.51 -8.89
CA ASP A 243 -16.89 -3.94 -10.25
C ASP A 243 -17.03 -2.76 -11.22
N ILE A 244 -15.92 -2.04 -11.40
CA ILE A 244 -15.82 -0.85 -12.26
C ILE A 244 -15.18 -1.14 -13.62
N ILE A 245 -15.02 -2.43 -13.96
CA ILE A 245 -14.34 -2.87 -15.17
C ILE A 245 -15.30 -2.83 -16.36
N GLY A 246 -14.96 -2.05 -17.38
CA GLY A 246 -15.77 -1.91 -18.58
C GLY A 246 -15.19 -2.62 -19.81
N PRO A 247 -15.99 -2.80 -20.88
CA PRO A 247 -15.52 -3.40 -22.15
C PRO A 247 -14.31 -2.68 -22.77
N ASN A 248 -14.19 -1.37 -22.53
CA ASN A 248 -13.08 -0.56 -23.03
C ASN A 248 -11.75 -0.89 -22.34
N ASP A 249 -11.78 -1.40 -21.10
CA ASP A 249 -10.56 -1.76 -20.35
C ASP A 249 -9.91 -3.02 -20.93
N ILE A 250 -10.73 -3.98 -21.41
CA ILE A 250 -10.26 -5.18 -22.12
C ILE A 250 -9.66 -4.80 -23.48
N LYS A 251 -10.37 -3.98 -24.28
CA LYS A 251 -9.86 -3.50 -25.58
C LYS A 251 -8.54 -2.75 -25.46
N ALA A 252 -8.35 -1.98 -24.38
CA ALA A 252 -7.10 -1.29 -24.10
C ALA A 252 -5.93 -2.27 -23.94
N SER A 253 -6.16 -3.39 -23.23
CA SER A 253 -5.15 -4.45 -23.04
C SER A 253 -4.77 -5.12 -24.37
N GLU A 254 -5.76 -5.47 -25.21
CA GLU A 254 -5.54 -6.11 -26.51
C GLU A 254 -4.75 -5.20 -27.46
N THR A 255 -5.06 -3.90 -27.44
CA THR A 255 -4.35 -2.89 -28.24
C THR A 255 -2.90 -2.79 -27.79
N LYS A 256 -2.65 -2.77 -26.47
CA LYS A 256 -1.32 -2.69 -25.90
C LYS A 256 -0.47 -3.93 -26.26
N GLN A 257 -1.04 -5.13 -26.14
CA GLN A 257 -0.36 -6.37 -26.51
C GLN A 257 -0.06 -6.45 -28.02
N LYS A 258 -0.99 -6.01 -28.88
CA LYS A 258 -0.76 -5.94 -30.33
C LYS A 258 0.39 -4.99 -30.70
N ASN A 259 0.48 -3.83 -30.05
CA ASN A 259 1.57 -2.89 -30.28
C ASN A 259 2.91 -3.46 -29.81
N GLN A 260 2.92 -4.09 -28.64
CA GLN A 260 4.13 -4.69 -28.07
C GLN A 260 4.68 -5.82 -28.96
N LYS A 261 3.80 -6.69 -29.48
CA LYS A 261 4.17 -7.74 -30.45
C LYS A 261 4.73 -7.16 -31.76
N LYS A 262 4.12 -6.08 -32.27
CA LYS A 262 4.63 -5.38 -33.47
C LYS A 262 6.03 -4.80 -33.25
N ASP A 263 6.32 -4.29 -32.07
CA ASP A 263 7.65 -3.72 -31.75
C ASP A 263 8.70 -4.82 -31.59
N GLU A 264 8.35 -5.96 -30.98
CA GLU A 264 9.20 -7.15 -30.90
C GLU A 264 9.51 -7.71 -32.29
N ASP A 265 8.51 -7.85 -33.17
CA ASP A 265 8.67 -8.31 -34.55
C ASP A 265 9.59 -7.35 -35.35
N LYS A 266 9.43 -6.03 -35.15
CA LYS A 266 10.31 -5.02 -35.77
C LYS A 266 11.75 -5.09 -35.26
N GLN A 267 11.96 -5.35 -33.98
CA GLN A 267 13.31 -5.51 -33.41
C GLN A 267 13.97 -6.79 -33.92
N ARG A 268 13.21 -7.89 -34.01
CA ARG A 268 13.68 -9.17 -34.55
C ARG A 268 14.08 -9.07 -36.02
N ASN A 269 13.28 -8.37 -36.83
CA ASN A 269 13.58 -8.15 -38.25
C ASN A 269 14.74 -7.17 -38.50
N LYS A 270 15.13 -6.35 -37.52
CA LYS A 270 16.33 -5.49 -37.61
C LYS A 270 17.61 -6.18 -37.16
N ALA A 271 17.49 -7.29 -36.43
CA ALA A 271 18.60 -8.08 -35.92
C ALA A 271 18.94 -9.30 -36.80
N ALA A 272 18.11 -9.57 -37.81
CA ALA A 272 18.32 -10.56 -38.86
C ALA A 272 18.84 -9.88 -40.14
#